data_AF-A0A957BR51-F1
#
_entry.id   AF-A0A957BR51-F1
#
_cell.length_a   1.000
_cell.length_b   1.000
_cell.length_c   1.000
_cell.angle_alpha   90.00
_cell.angle_beta   90.00
_cell.angle_gamma   90.00
#
_symmetry.space_group_name_H-M   'P 1'
#
loop_
_entity.id
_entity.type
_entity.pdbx_description
1 polymer ?
#
loop_
_entity_poly.entity_id
_entity_poly.type
_entity_poly.pdbx_seq_one_letter_code
_entity_poly.pdbx_strand_id
1 'polypeptide(L)'
;MIAQQPFGRTGHMSTRTIFGAAALGEVTQADADRTLDVLLEYGINHIDTAASYGESELRIGPWMAQHRNDFFLATKTGERT
;
A
#
# COMPACT_ATOMS: atom_id res chain seq x y z
N MET A 1 9.53 3.28 16.01
CA MET A 1 9.74 3.36 14.55
C MET A 1 10.03 1.98 14.02
N ILE A 2 9.28 1.51 13.00
CA ILE A 2 9.50 0.21 12.37
C ILE A 2 10.84 0.26 11.63
N ALA A 3 11.70 -0.76 11.81
CA ALA A 3 12.98 -0.83 11.12
C ALA A 3 12.78 -0.82 9.59
N GLN A 4 13.72 -0.23 8.85
CA GLN A 4 13.69 -0.19 7.39
C GLN A 4 14.83 -1.00 6.77
N GLN A 5 14.63 -1.53 5.56
CA GLN A 5 15.66 -2.19 4.78
C GLN A 5 15.58 -1.85 3.29
N PRO A 6 16.71 -1.93 2.55
CA PRO A 6 16.70 -1.71 1.11
C PRO A 6 15.76 -2.69 0.39
N PHE A 7 14.87 -2.17 -0.45
CA PHE A 7 13.99 -2.98 -1.26
C PHE A 7 14.66 -3.37 -2.57
N GLY A 8 15.44 -4.46 -2.53
CA GLY A 8 16.21 -4.93 -3.68
C GLY A 8 17.16 -3.86 -4.20
N ARG A 9 17.07 -3.56 -5.50
CA ARG A 9 17.86 -2.53 -6.19
C ARG A 9 17.06 -1.28 -6.56
N THR A 10 15.89 -1.07 -5.94
CA THR A 10 14.97 0.03 -6.29
C THR A 10 15.43 1.40 -5.75
N GLY A 11 16.37 1.43 -4.81
CA GLY A 11 16.75 2.63 -4.07
C GLY A 11 15.76 3.03 -2.97
N HIS A 12 14.64 2.33 -2.82
CA HIS A 12 13.67 2.56 -1.75
C HIS A 12 14.04 1.82 -0.46
N MET A 13 13.82 2.45 0.69
CA MET A 13 13.99 1.87 2.02
C MET A 13 12.61 1.49 2.57
N SER A 14 12.17 0.26 2.34
CA SER A 14 10.88 -0.24 2.86
C SER A 14 10.95 -0.45 4.36
N THR A 15 9.87 -0.18 5.08
CA THR A 15 9.65 -0.76 6.41
C THR A 15 9.73 -2.29 6.35
N ARG A 16 10.21 -2.92 7.43
CA ARG A 16 10.25 -4.38 7.56
C ARG A 16 8.86 -5.01 7.50
N THR A 17 7.83 -4.23 7.86
CA THR A 17 6.42 -4.58 7.68
C THR A 17 5.89 -3.90 6.42
N ILE A 18 5.19 -4.66 5.58
CA ILE A 18 4.51 -4.18 4.37
C ILE A 18 3.01 -4.41 4.56
N PHE A 19 2.18 -3.46 4.14
CA PHE A 19 0.73 -3.63 4.19
C PHE A 19 0.20 -4.32 2.93
N GLY A 20 -0.41 -5.49 3.10
CA GLY A 20 -1.12 -6.19 2.04
C GLY A 20 -2.56 -5.69 1.91
N ALA A 21 -2.87 -5.01 0.81
CA ALA A 21 -4.13 -4.31 0.60
C ALA A 21 -5.30 -5.20 0.15
N ALA A 22 -5.13 -6.52 0.07
CA ALA A 22 -6.25 -7.45 -0.13
C ALA A 22 -7.36 -7.24 0.92
N ALA A 23 -6.99 -6.85 2.14
CA ALA A 23 -7.92 -6.51 3.22
C ALA A 23 -8.82 -5.31 2.89
N LEU A 24 -8.46 -4.47 1.92
CA LEU A 24 -9.26 -3.32 1.49
C LEU A 24 -10.27 -3.68 0.39
N GLY A 25 -10.24 -4.91 -0.13
CA GLY A 25 -11.01 -5.29 -1.31
C GLY A 25 -12.53 -5.21 -1.16
N GLU A 26 -13.04 -5.40 0.06
CA GLU A 26 -14.49 -5.48 0.34
C GLU A 26 -14.97 -4.44 1.37
N VAL A 27 -14.08 -3.54 1.81
CA VAL A 27 -14.43 -2.53 2.82
C VAL A 27 -14.97 -1.25 2.19
N THR A 28 -15.59 -0.41 3.00
CA THR A 28 -16.05 0.92 2.55
C THR A 28 -14.86 1.86 2.31
N GLN A 29 -15.06 2.94 1.54
CA GLN A 29 -14.01 3.96 1.37
C GLN A 29 -13.54 4.52 2.72
N ALA A 30 -14.48 4.82 3.62
CA ALA A 30 -14.15 5.37 4.94
C ALA A 30 -13.32 4.39 5.80
N ASP A 31 -13.55 3.08 5.69
CA ASP A 31 -12.74 2.09 6.39
C ASP A 31 -11.34 1.99 5.78
N ALA A 32 -11.23 2.07 4.46
CA ALA A 32 -9.95 2.09 3.77
C ALA A 32 -9.12 3.32 4.14
N ASP A 33 -9.71 4.52 4.08
CA ASP A 33 -9.05 5.77 4.44
C ASP A 33 -8.53 5.71 5.88
N ARG A 34 -9.37 5.30 6.84
CA ARG A 34 -8.95 5.13 8.25
C ARG A 34 -7.83 4.10 8.41
N THR A 35 -7.85 3.03 7.62
CA THR A 35 -6.77 2.03 7.66
C THR A 35 -5.47 2.62 7.14
N LEU A 36 -5.52 3.36 6.03
CA LEU A 36 -4.35 4.02 5.43
C LEU A 36 -3.78 5.12 6.34
N ASP A 37 -4.62 5.85 7.06
CA ASP A 37 -4.18 6.82 8.07
C ASP A 37 -3.40 6.15 9.21
N VAL A 38 -3.82 4.95 9.64
CA VAL A 38 -3.08 4.15 10.63
C VAL A 38 -1.71 3.73 10.08
N LEU A 39 -1.60 3.34 8.81
CA LEU A 39 -0.30 3.04 8.21
C LEU A 39 0.64 4.25 8.31
N LEU A 40 0.12 5.43 7.98
CA LEU A 40 0.86 6.69 8.03
C LEU A 40 1.29 7.03 9.47
N GLU A 41 0.38 6.90 10.44
CA GLU A 41 0.65 7.13 11.86
C GLU A 41 1.83 6.29 12.38
N TYR A 42 1.86 5.00 12.00
CA TYR A 42 2.92 4.08 12.44
C TYR A 42 4.16 4.06 11.52
N GLY A 43 4.14 4.85 10.46
CA GLY A 43 5.26 5.02 9.53
C GLY A 43 5.51 3.82 8.61
N ILE A 44 4.50 2.99 8.34
CA ILE A 44 4.55 2.00 7.25
C ILE A 44 4.64 2.77 5.94
N ASN A 45 5.56 2.39 5.06
CA ASN A 45 5.81 3.13 3.81
C ASN A 45 5.75 2.27 2.54
N HIS A 46 5.20 1.05 2.65
CA HIS A 46 5.06 0.15 1.53
C HIS A 46 3.68 -0.51 1.55
N ILE A 47 2.94 -0.32 0.45
CA ILE A 47 1.62 -0.90 0.22
C ILE A 47 1.73 -1.85 -0.98
N ASP A 48 1.27 -3.07 -0.77
CA ASP A 48 1.19 -4.11 -1.78
C ASP A 48 -0.27 -4.39 -2.13
N THR A 49 -0.64 -4.23 -3.40
CA THR A 49 -1.99 -4.48 -3.92
C THR A 49 -1.97 -5.36 -5.18
N ALA A 50 -3.13 -5.58 -5.78
CA ALA A 50 -3.28 -6.23 -7.09
C ALA A 50 -4.62 -5.87 -7.72
N ALA A 51 -4.70 -5.92 -9.04
CA ALA A 51 -5.97 -5.78 -9.76
C ALA A 51 -7.01 -6.86 -9.37
N SER A 52 -6.57 -7.99 -8.82
CA SER A 52 -7.45 -9.08 -8.35
C SER A 52 -7.88 -8.95 -6.89
N TYR A 53 -7.42 -7.94 -6.16
CA TYR A 53 -7.72 -7.75 -4.73
C TYR A 53 -9.02 -6.95 -4.52
N GLY A 54 -10.12 -7.42 -5.10
CA GLY A 54 -11.41 -6.73 -5.07
C GLY A 54 -11.28 -5.25 -5.47
N GLU A 55 -11.87 -4.36 -4.67
CA GLU A 55 -11.83 -2.90 -4.91
C GLU A 55 -10.57 -2.21 -4.35
N SER A 56 -9.54 -2.93 -3.90
CA SER A 56 -8.42 -2.36 -3.16
C SER A 56 -7.69 -1.22 -3.89
N GLU A 57 -7.41 -1.35 -5.19
CA GLU A 57 -6.77 -0.27 -5.97
C GLU A 57 -7.66 0.98 -6.05
N LEU A 58 -8.97 0.78 -6.20
CA LEU A 58 -9.96 1.86 -6.24
C LEU A 58 -10.12 2.53 -4.86
N ARG A 59 -9.97 1.78 -3.77
CA ARG A 59 -9.96 2.30 -2.40
C ARG A 59 -8.70 3.10 -2.10
N ILE A 60 -7.53 2.66 -2.56
CA ILE A 60 -6.25 3.34 -2.36
C ILE A 60 -6.14 4.63 -3.19
N GLY A 61 -6.67 4.61 -4.43
CA GLY A 61 -6.49 5.68 -5.42
C GLY A 61 -6.75 7.10 -4.92
N PRO A 62 -7.93 7.41 -4.34
CA PRO A 62 -8.25 8.75 -3.85
C PRO A 62 -7.30 9.25 -2.76
N TRP A 63 -6.94 8.38 -1.82
CA TRP A 63 -6.02 8.70 -0.72
C TRP A 63 -4.59 8.92 -1.23
N MET A 64 -4.16 8.09 -2.19
CA MET A 64 -2.81 8.15 -2.78
C MET A 64 -2.52 9.47 -3.50
N ALA A 65 -3.55 10.19 -3.98
CA ALA A 65 -3.37 11.51 -4.60
C ALA A 65 -2.66 12.51 -3.66
N GLN A 66 -2.83 12.35 -2.35
CA GLN A 66 -2.22 13.23 -1.33
C GLN A 66 -0.91 12.65 -0.77
N HIS A 67 -0.76 11.32 -0.78
CA HIS A 67 0.32 10.59 -0.09
C HIS A 67 1.31 9.89 -1.02
N ARG A 68 1.30 10.20 -2.32
CA ARG A 68 2.09 9.46 -3.30
C ARG A 68 3.58 9.40 -2.98
N ASN A 69 4.15 10.46 -2.40
CA ASN A 69 5.57 10.51 -2.07
C ASN A 69 5.92 9.81 -0.76
N ASP A 70 4.92 9.44 0.05
CA ASP A 70 5.12 8.81 1.35
C ASP A 70 5.26 7.28 1.22
N PHE A 71 4.76 6.69 0.12
CA PHE A 71 4.67 5.24 -0.07
C PHE A 71 5.36 4.72 -1.33
N PHE A 72 5.99 3.56 -1.19
CA PHE A 72 6.19 2.63 -2.30
C PHE A 72 4.89 1.86 -2.54
N LEU A 73 4.28 2.06 -3.71
CA LEU A 73 3.05 1.37 -4.11
C LEU A 73 3.40 0.27 -5.12
N ALA A 74 3.23 -0.98 -4.71
CA ALA A 74 3.40 -2.15 -5.55
C ALA A 74 2.02 -2.68 -5.99
N THR A 75 1.86 -3.02 -7.26
CA THR A 75 0.69 -3.77 -7.77
C THR A 75 1.12 -4.95 -8.62
N LYS A 76 0.18 -5.85 -8.90
CA LYS A 76 0.37 -7.08 -9.66
C LYS A 76 -0.71 -7.20 -10.72
N THR A 77 -0.32 -7.71 -11.88
CA THR A 77 -1.24 -8.19 -12.92
C THR A 77 -1.24 -9.72 -12.94
N GLY A 78 -2.20 -10.31 -13.65
CA GLY A 78 -2.24 -11.75 -13.91
C GLY A 78 -1.34 -12.19 -15.07
N GLU A 79 -0.72 -11.26 -15.78
CA GLU A 79 0.13 -11.58 -16.93
C GLU A 79 1.44 -12.22 -16.46
N ARG A 80 1.91 -13.22 -17.21
CA ARG A 80 3.10 -14.01 -16.83
C ARG A 80 4.21 -13.99 -17.87
N THR A 81 4.10 -13.19 -18.94
CA THR A 81 5.08 -13.03 -20.03
C THR A 81 4.74 -11.86 -20.91
#